data_AF-A0A656QQX5-F1
#
_entry.id   AF-A0A656QQX5-F1
#
_cell.length_a   1.000
_cell.length_b   1.000
_cell.length_c   1.000
_cell.angle_alpha   90.00
_cell.angle_beta   90.00
_cell.angle_gamma   90.00
#
_symmetry.space_group_name_H-M   'P 1'
#
loop_
_entity.id
_entity.type
_entity.pdbx_description
1 polymer ?
#
loop_
_entity_poly.entity_id
_entity_poly.type
_entity_poly.pdbx_seq_one_letter_code
_entity_poly.pdbx_strand_id
1 'polypeptide(L)' 'MNTLNKEARDRHDVVALAERVAGLDAARYFDAEADEELRAAVTRWPVLARLMALAPVSADDDQRAMSGCATAPSSA' A
#
# COMPACT_ATOMS: atom_id res chain seq x y z
N MET A 1 -18.17 23.72 -19.44
CA MET A 1 -17.09 23.23 -18.55
C MET A 1 -17.66 23.04 -17.16
N ASN A 2 -17.60 21.84 -16.55
CA ASN A 2 -17.73 21.60 -15.09
C ASN A 2 -17.52 20.12 -14.67
N THR A 3 -16.84 19.28 -15.46
CA THR A 3 -16.65 17.85 -15.14
C THR A 3 -15.56 17.60 -14.09
N LEU A 4 -14.59 18.51 -13.95
CA LEU A 4 -13.43 18.37 -13.05
C LEU A 4 -13.81 18.26 -11.55
N ASN A 5 -14.93 18.86 -11.14
CA ASN A 5 -15.39 18.78 -9.74
C ASN A 5 -16.21 17.52 -9.44
N LYS A 6 -16.71 16.82 -10.47
CA LYS A 6 -17.52 15.61 -10.28
C LYS A 6 -16.62 14.40 -10.03
N GLU A 7 -15.53 14.27 -10.79
CA GLU A 7 -14.54 13.19 -10.62
C GLU A 7 -13.78 13.30 -9.29
N ALA A 8 -13.54 14.52 -8.79
CA ALA A 8 -12.94 14.71 -7.48
C ALA A 8 -13.90 14.30 -6.33
N ARG A 9 -15.21 14.32 -6.57
CA ARG A 9 -16.25 13.96 -5.60
C ARG A 9 -16.48 12.45 -5.53
N ASP A 10 -16.21 11.73 -6.62
CA ASP A 10 -16.25 10.26 -6.66
C ASP A 10 -15.16 9.59 -5.79
N ARG A 11 -14.09 10.31 -5.42
CA ARG A 11 -13.06 9.75 -4.52
C ARG A 11 -13.51 9.55 -3.06
N HIS A 12 -14.70 10.02 -2.68
CA HIS A 12 -15.27 9.85 -1.34
C HIS A 12 -16.75 9.43 -1.42
N ASP A 13 -17.06 8.50 -2.31
CA ASP A 13 -18.39 7.95 -2.53
C ASP A 13 -18.97 7.27 -1.27
N VAL A 14 -18.17 6.50 -0.53
CA VAL A 14 -18.60 5.78 0.68
C VAL A 14 -18.98 6.74 1.81
N VAL A 15 -18.25 7.85 1.95
CA VAL A 15 -18.57 8.89 2.96
C VAL A 15 -19.90 9.56 2.60
N ALA A 16 -20.07 9.93 1.33
CA ALA A 16 -21.32 10.50 0.84
C ALA A 16 -22.50 9.51 0.92
N LEU A 17 -22.23 8.20 0.81
CA LEU A 17 -23.21 7.15 0.97
C LEU A 17 -23.61 6.96 2.44
N ALA A 18 -22.66 7.01 3.37
CA ALA A 18 -22.91 6.91 4.81
C ALA A 18 -23.80 8.04 5.35
N GLU A 19 -23.72 9.24 4.77
CA GLU A 19 -24.64 10.35 5.09
C GLU A 19 -26.11 10.06 4.72
N ARG A 20 -26.34 9.16 3.76
CA ARG A 20 -27.67 8.88 3.19
C ARG A 20 -28.25 7.54 3.61
N VAL A 21 -27.40 6.60 4.03
CA VAL A 21 -27.79 5.24 4.43
C VAL A 21 -27.66 5.09 5.94
N ALA A 22 -28.80 5.04 6.63
CA ALA A 22 -28.82 4.80 8.07
C ALA A 22 -28.17 3.45 8.40
N GLY A 23 -27.17 3.47 9.30
CA GLY A 23 -26.44 2.28 9.73
C GLY A 23 -25.18 1.94 8.92
N LEU A 24 -24.89 2.68 7.85
CA LEU A 24 -23.60 2.59 7.15
C LEU A 24 -22.58 3.50 7.86
N ASP A 25 -21.50 2.90 8.36
CA ASP A 25 -20.38 3.62 8.99
C ASP A 25 -19.19 3.61 8.04
N ALA A 26 -18.91 4.75 7.40
CA ALA A 26 -17.79 4.90 6.48
C ALA A 26 -16.43 4.64 7.15
N ALA A 27 -16.29 4.91 8.45
CA ALA A 27 -15.04 4.68 9.17
C ALA A 27 -14.78 3.18 9.46
N ARG A 28 -15.83 2.35 9.39
CA ARG A 28 -15.75 0.88 9.52
C ARG A 28 -16.00 0.15 8.22
N TYR A 29 -16.23 0.88 7.14
CA TYR A 29 -16.40 0.27 5.83
C TYR A 29 -15.07 -0.35 5.39
N PHE A 30 -15.09 -1.65 5.15
CA PHE A 30 -13.94 -2.40 4.66
C PHE A 30 -14.24 -2.85 3.24
N ASP A 31 -13.38 -2.44 2.31
CA ASP A 31 -13.48 -2.77 0.90
C ASP A 31 -12.48 -3.88 0.58
N ALA A 32 -12.99 -5.11 0.43
CA ALA A 32 -12.17 -6.27 0.12
C ALA A 32 -11.54 -6.19 -1.28
N GLU A 33 -12.15 -5.46 -2.22
CA GLU A 33 -11.64 -5.29 -3.59
C GLU A 33 -10.46 -4.30 -3.57
N ALA A 34 -10.60 -3.18 -2.87
CA ALA A 34 -9.50 -2.22 -2.68
C ALA A 34 -8.26 -2.89 -2.04
N ASP A 35 -8.49 -3.81 -1.10
CA ASP A 35 -7.45 -4.56 -0.41
C ASP A 35 -6.72 -5.55 -1.34
N GLU A 36 -7.46 -6.20 -2.24
CA GLU A 36 -6.90 -7.09 -3.28
C GLU A 36 -6.10 -6.29 -4.32
N GLU A 37 -6.65 -5.17 -4.79
CA GLU A 37 -5.97 -4.29 -5.73
C GLU A 37 -4.67 -3.73 -5.14
N LEU A 38 -4.68 -3.38 -3.85
CA LEU A 38 -3.48 -2.93 -3.15
C LEU A 38 -2.41 -4.04 -3.13
N ARG A 39 -2.78 -5.30 -2.82
CA ARG A 39 -1.83 -6.43 -2.85
C ARG A 39 -1.26 -6.67 -4.25
N ALA A 40 -2.10 -6.58 -5.27
CA ALA A 40 -1.68 -6.69 -6.67
C ALA A 40 -0.73 -5.55 -7.06
N ALA A 41 -1.02 -4.32 -6.66
CA ALA A 41 -0.20 -3.14 -6.93
C ALA A 41 1.16 -3.21 -6.21
N VAL A 42 1.19 -3.64 -4.95
CA VAL A 42 2.43 -3.85 -4.18
C VAL A 42 3.33 -4.88 -4.90
N THR A 43 2.74 -5.94 -5.44
CA THR A 43 3.47 -6.97 -6.19
C THR A 43 3.97 -6.44 -7.54
N ARG A 44 3.18 -5.60 -8.22
CA ARG A 44 3.52 -5.01 -9.52
C ARG A 44 4.62 -3.95 -9.42
N TRP A 45 4.62 -3.15 -8.35
CA TRP A 45 5.52 -2.00 -8.17
C TRP A 45 6.26 -2.05 -6.83
N PRO A 46 7.19 -3.01 -6.65
CA PRO A 46 7.81 -3.27 -5.35
C PRO A 46 8.68 -2.12 -4.84
N VAL A 47 9.35 -1.37 -5.72
CA VAL A 47 10.18 -0.21 -5.34
C VAL A 47 9.32 0.91 -4.77
N LEU A 48 8.21 1.23 -5.46
CA LEU A 48 7.27 2.25 -4.99
C LEU A 48 6.62 1.84 -3.67
N ALA A 49 6.24 0.57 -3.54
CA ALA A 49 5.68 0.03 -2.30
C ALA A 49 6.65 0.18 -1.12
N ARG A 50 7.96 -0.05 -1.32
CA ARG A 50 8.98 0.17 -0.28
C ARG A 50 9.12 1.64 0.09
N LEU A 51 9.14 2.54 -0.89
CA LEU A 51 9.22 3.99 -0.64
C LEU A 51 8.00 4.52 0.13
N MET A 52 6.84 3.92 -0.10
CA MET A 52 5.61 4.25 0.62
C MET A 52 5.43 3.48 1.94
N ALA A 53 6.40 2.64 2.34
CA ALA A 53 6.30 1.74 3.48
C ALA A 53 5.05 0.82 3.46
N LEU A 54 4.59 0.46 2.25
CA LEU A 54 3.45 -0.44 2.01
C LEU A 54 3.87 -1.91 1.89
N ALA A 55 5.13 -2.16 1.50
CA ALA A 55 5.67 -3.50 1.46
C ALA A 55 6.13 -3.91 2.87
N PRO A 56 5.88 -5.16 3.31
CA PRO A 56 6.56 -5.68 4.49
C PRO A 56 8.07 -5.56 4.25
N VAL A 57 8.81 -5.04 5.23
CA VAL A 57 10.26 -4.99 5.18
C VAL A 57 10.74 -6.40 4.86
N SER A 58 11.24 -6.61 3.65
CA SER A 58 11.71 -7.92 3.26
C SER A 58 12.92 -8.19 4.14
N ALA A 59 12.86 -9.25 4.96
CA ALA A 59 13.97 -9.68 5.83
C ALA A 59 15.29 -9.90 5.05
N ASP A 60 15.24 -9.91 3.72
CA ASP A 60 16.38 -9.92 2.82
C ASP A 60 17.30 -8.69 2.93
N ASP A 61 16.78 -7.52 3.30
CA ASP A 61 17.61 -6.32 3.50
C ASP A 61 18.46 -6.45 4.79
N ASP A 62 17.97 -7.13 5.82
CA ASP A 62 18.75 -7.48 7.02
C ASP A 62 19.80 -8.56 6.74
N GLN A 63 19.49 -9.54 5.88
CA GLN A 63 20.43 -10.62 5.52
C GLN A 63 21.64 -10.08 4.72
N ARG A 64 21.47 -9.03 3.90
CA ARG A 64 22.58 -8.38 3.18
C ARG A 64 23.44 -7.49 4.10
N ALA A 65 22.83 -6.87 5.11
CA ALA A 65 23.55 -6.15 6.15
C ALA A 65 24.37 -7.08 7.06
N MET A 66 23.87 -8.29 7.34
CA MET A 66 24.56 -9.31 8.14
C MET A 66 25.62 -10.12 7.35
N SER A 67 25.41 -10.37 6.06
CA SER A 67 26.39 -11.09 5.20
C SER A 67 27.56 -10.23 4.71
N GLY A 68 27.49 -8.90 4.85
CA GLY A 68 28.60 -7.99 4.51
C GLY A 68 29.79 -8.01 5.49
N CYS A 69 29.67 -8.68 6.65
CA CYS A 69 30.71 -8.74 7.68
C CYS A 69 31.61 -10.00 7.60
N ALA A 70 31.30 -10.95 6.70
CA ALA A 70 32.13 -12.14 6.49
C ALA A 70 33.32 -11.83 5.56
N THR A 71 34.31 -11.18 6.16
CA THR A 71 35.67 -10.90 5.68
C THR A 71 36.31 -12.11 4.95
N ALA A 72 36.73 -11.93 3.70
CA ALA A 72 37.86 -12.65 3.11
C ALA A 72 39.15 -11.79 3.32
N PRO A 73 40.39 -12.29 3.13
CA PRO A 73 40.86 -13.64 2.81
C PRO A 73 41.94 -14.16 3.79
N SER A 74 42.01 -15.47 4.05
CA SER A 74 43.19 -16.07 4.71
C SER A 74 44.02 -16.84 3.68
N SER A 75 45.05 -16.17 3.14
CA SER A 75 46.19 -16.83 2.52
C SER A 75 47.05 -17.48 3.60
N ALA A 76 47.38 -18.76 3.42
CA ALA A 76 48.60 -19.42 3.91
C ALA A 76 48.82 -20.69 3.10
#